data_AF-A0A8C2VAT1-F1
#
_entry.id   AF-A0A8C2VAT1-F1
#
_cell.length_a   1.000
_cell.length_b   1.000
_cell.length_c   1.000
_cell.angle_alpha   90.00
_cell.angle_beta   90.00
_cell.angle_gamma   90.00
#
_symmetry.space_group_name_H-M   'P 1'
#
loop_
_entity.id
_entity.type
_entity.pdbx_description
1 polymer ?
#
loop_
_entity_poly.entity_id
_entity_poly.type
_entity_poly.pdbx_seq_one_letter_code
_entity_poly.pdbx_strand_id
1 'polypeptide(L)'
;MQFSKQTIAAISEITFRQCENFARDLELFARHAKRSTINTEDVKLLARRSNSLLKYITEKNEELAQLNQERKVKKKKKPEDGNQTCREPAEAEGGEAES
;
A
#
# COMPACT_ATOMS: atom_id res chain seq x y z
N MET A 1 -3.45 4.74 -33.19
CA MET A 1 -4.37 5.65 -32.45
C MET A 1 -3.51 6.48 -31.51
N GLN A 2 -3.63 7.82 -31.52
CA GLN A 2 -2.84 8.72 -30.67
C GLN A 2 -3.78 9.53 -29.79
N PHE A 3 -3.46 9.70 -28.50
CA PHE A 3 -4.25 10.54 -27.59
C PHE A 3 -3.72 11.99 -27.63
N SER A 4 -4.65 12.96 -27.66
CA SER A 4 -4.29 14.37 -27.58
C SER A 4 -3.82 14.73 -26.16
N LYS A 5 -3.02 15.79 -26.03
CA LYS A 5 -2.61 16.31 -24.71
C LYS A 5 -3.82 16.72 -23.86
N GLN A 6 -4.85 17.25 -24.51
CA GLN A 6 -6.10 17.67 -23.87
C GLN A 6 -6.87 16.46 -23.32
N THR A 7 -6.92 15.35 -24.05
CA THR A 7 -7.53 14.10 -23.59
C THR A 7 -6.81 13.56 -22.35
N ILE A 8 -5.48 13.56 -22.37
CA ILE A 8 -4.68 13.11 -21.23
C ILE A 8 -4.95 14.00 -20.01
N ALA A 9 -4.91 15.33 -20.18
CA ALA A 9 -5.19 16.28 -19.11
C ALA A 9 -6.59 16.10 -18.52
N ALA A 10 -7.60 15.90 -19.38
CA ALA A 10 -8.98 15.67 -18.94
C ALA A 10 -9.12 14.38 -18.12
N ILE A 11 -8.51 13.27 -18.56
CA ILE A 11 -8.53 12.00 -17.81
C ILE A 11 -7.82 12.17 -16.46
N SER A 12 -6.70 12.89 -16.42
CA SER A 12 -5.99 13.19 -15.17
C SER A 12 -6.86 13.97 -14.18
N GLU A 13 -7.53 15.02 -14.65
CA GLU A 13 -8.41 15.85 -13.81
C GLU A 13 -9.62 15.06 -13.30
N ILE A 14 -10.24 14.25 -14.17
CA ILE A 14 -11.35 13.37 -13.79
C ILE A 14 -10.91 12.36 -12.75
N THR A 15 -9.74 11.73 -12.93
CA THR A 15 -9.20 10.74 -12.00
C THR A 15 -8.93 11.38 -10.64
N PHE A 16 -8.35 12.58 -10.61
CA PHE A 16 -8.11 13.32 -9.37
C PHE A 16 -9.39 13.61 -8.61
N ARG A 17 -10.42 14.14 -9.28
CA ARG A 17 -11.74 14.36 -8.66
C ARG A 17 -12.41 13.06 -8.22
N GLN A 18 -12.22 11.98 -8.97
CA GLN A 18 -12.80 10.68 -8.63
C GLN A 18 -12.19 10.07 -7.36
N CYS A 19 -10.91 10.35 -7.08
CA CYS A 19 -10.27 9.92 -5.83
C CYS A 19 -10.95 10.48 -4.59
N GLU A 20 -11.48 11.72 -4.63
CA GLU A 20 -12.22 12.29 -3.50
C GLU A 20 -13.47 11.47 -3.17
N ASN A 21 -14.25 11.13 -4.21
CA ASN A 21 -15.43 10.26 -4.04
C ASN A 21 -15.04 8.89 -3.50
N PHE A 22 -13.99 8.27 -4.05
CA PHE A 22 -13.51 6.97 -3.56
C PHE A 22 -13.05 7.01 -2.10
N ALA A 23 -12.33 8.06 -1.70
CA ALA A 23 -11.88 8.20 -0.32
C ALA A 23 -13.06 8.32 0.65
N ARG A 24 -14.07 9.13 0.31
CA ARG A 24 -15.29 9.27 1.11
C ARG A 24 -16.09 7.98 1.21
N ASP A 25 -16.27 7.28 0.09
CA ASP A 25 -16.98 6.00 0.09
C ASP A 25 -16.27 4.95 0.96
N LEU A 26 -14.93 4.84 0.84
CA LEU A 26 -14.14 3.90 1.62
C LEU A 26 -14.17 4.23 3.13
N GLU A 27 -14.08 5.52 3.49
CA GLU A 27 -14.24 5.97 4.88
C GLU A 27 -15.62 5.56 5.43
N LEU A 28 -16.68 5.77 4.64
CA LEU A 28 -18.04 5.42 5.02
C LEU A 28 -18.22 3.91 5.17
N PHE A 29 -17.65 3.09 4.29
CA PHE A 29 -17.73 1.63 4.37
C PHE A 29 -17.03 1.07 5.61
N ALA A 30 -15.81 1.55 5.90
CA ALA A 30 -15.09 1.16 7.11
C ALA A 30 -15.86 1.57 8.37
N ARG A 31 -16.38 2.82 8.40
CA ARG A 31 -17.16 3.35 9.52
C ARG A 31 -18.48 2.60 9.72
N HIS A 32 -19.15 2.20 8.65
CA HIS A 32 -20.38 1.39 8.72
C HIS A 32 -20.13 0.05 9.43
N ALA A 33 -18.95 -0.54 9.23
CA ALA A 33 -18.51 -1.74 9.92
C ALA A 33 -17.82 -1.47 11.27
N LYS A 34 -17.93 -0.26 11.84
CA LYS A 34 -17.29 0.18 13.09
C LYS A 34 -15.76 0.04 13.11
N ARG A 35 -15.12 0.15 11.95
CA ARG A 35 -13.66 0.10 11.79
C ARG A 35 -13.11 1.49 11.42
N SER A 36 -11.87 1.77 11.81
CA SER A 36 -11.10 2.93 11.35
C SER A 36 -10.13 2.59 10.22
N THR A 37 -9.82 1.30 10.03
CA THR A 37 -8.93 0.82 8.98
C THR A 37 -9.73 0.17 7.86
N ILE A 38 -9.47 0.63 6.64
CA ILE A 38 -10.05 0.10 5.39
C ILE A 38 -9.49 -1.31 5.12
N ASN A 39 -10.36 -2.22 4.68
CA ASN A 39 -10.00 -3.58 4.30
C ASN A 39 -10.37 -3.89 2.83
N THR A 40 -10.13 -5.12 2.40
CA THR A 40 -10.38 -5.56 1.02
C THR A 40 -11.87 -5.64 0.68
N GLU A 41 -12.74 -5.84 1.67
CA GLU A 41 -14.19 -5.90 1.47
C GLU A 41 -14.77 -4.52 1.16
N ASP A 42 -14.22 -3.46 1.77
CA ASP A 42 -14.58 -2.07 1.45
C ASP A 42 -14.24 -1.74 -0.02
N VAL A 43 -13.10 -2.21 -0.52
CA VAL A 43 -12.66 -2.02 -1.91
C VAL A 43 -13.52 -2.83 -2.89
N LYS A 44 -13.87 -4.08 -2.55
CA LYS A 44 -14.82 -4.87 -3.35
C LYS A 44 -16.19 -4.20 -3.42
N LEU A 45 -16.66 -3.66 -2.29
CA LEU A 45 -17.93 -2.93 -2.24
C LEU A 45 -17.90 -1.67 -3.10
N LEU A 46 -16.77 -0.96 -3.17
CA LEU A 46 -16.58 0.18 -4.06
C LEU A 46 -16.75 -0.21 -5.55
N ALA A 47 -16.23 -1.37 -5.95
CA ALA A 47 -16.30 -1.88 -7.32
C ALA A 47 -17.67 -2.44 -7.73
N ARG A 48 -18.63 -2.56 -6.80
CA ARG A 48 -19.91 -3.28 -7.00
C ARG A 48 -20.79 -2.81 -8.16
N ARG A 49 -20.58 -1.58 -8.65
CA ARG A 49 -21.40 -0.98 -9.72
C ARG A 49 -21.19 -1.64 -11.08
N SER A 50 -20.06 -2.34 -11.26
CA SER A 50 -19.74 -3.07 -12.50
C SER A 50 -19.38 -4.50 -12.16
N ASN A 51 -20.19 -5.46 -12.63
CA ASN A 51 -19.97 -6.89 -12.36
C ASN A 51 -18.64 -7.39 -12.94
N SER A 52 -18.24 -6.91 -14.12
CA SER A 52 -16.95 -7.27 -14.73
C SER A 52 -15.78 -6.71 -13.92
N LEU A 53 -15.89 -5.49 -13.41
CA LEU A 53 -14.88 -4.89 -12.55
C LEU A 53 -14.80 -5.59 -11.20
N LEU A 54 -15.94 -5.89 -10.57
CA LEU A 54 -16.00 -6.61 -9.29
C LEU A 54 -15.33 -7.98 -9.41
N LYS A 55 -15.60 -8.72 -10.49
CA LYS A 55 -14.94 -10.01 -10.77
C LYS A 55 -13.42 -9.83 -10.86
N TYR A 56 -12.97 -8.89 -11.66
CA TYR A 56 -11.54 -8.62 -11.85
C TYR A 56 -10.83 -8.23 -10.55
N ILE A 57 -11.43 -7.33 -9.76
CA ILE A 57 -10.86 -6.90 -8.46
C ILE A 57 -10.82 -8.05 -7.46
N THR A 58 -11.82 -8.94 -7.47
CA THR A 58 -11.86 -10.11 -6.59
C THR A 58 -10.74 -11.10 -6.94
N GLU A 59 -10.56 -11.41 -8.22
CA GLU A 59 -9.46 -12.25 -8.70
C GLU A 59 -8.08 -11.67 -8.31
N LYS A 60 -7.89 -10.36 -8.52
CA LYS A 60 -6.65 -9.68 -8.11
C LYS A 60 -6.43 -9.68 -6.60
N ASN A 61 -7.49 -9.64 -5.81
CA ASN A 61 -7.39 -9.73 -4.35
C ASN A 61 -6.90 -11.11 -3.91
N GLU A 62 -7.37 -12.18 -4.55
CA GLU A 62 -6.93 -13.55 -4.28
C GLU A 62 -5.46 -13.77 -4.65
N GLU A 63 -5.02 -13.27 -5.81
CA GLU A 63 -3.59 -13.27 -6.21
C GLU A 63 -2.71 -12.58 -5.16
N LEU A 64 -3.12 -11.38 -4.69
CA LEU A 64 -2.39 -10.66 -3.65
C LEU A 64 -2.37 -11.38 -2.31
N ALA A 65 -3.45 -12.09 -1.95
CA ALA A 65 -3.52 -12.86 -0.72
C ALA A 65 -2.50 -14.02 -0.72
N GLN A 66 -2.37 -14.73 -1.84
CA GLN A 66 -1.38 -15.79 -2.02
C GLN A 66 0.05 -15.25 -1.89
N LEU A 67 0.37 -14.16 -2.62
CA LEU A 67 1.68 -13.50 -2.54
C LEU A 67 2.04 -13.06 -1.11
N ASN A 68 1.06 -12.56 -0.35
CA ASN A 68 1.26 -12.18 1.04
C ASN A 68 1.50 -13.37 1.97
N GLN A 69 0.87 -14.51 1.72
CA GLN A 69 1.14 -15.76 2.45
C GLN A 69 2.56 -16.27 2.17
N GLU A 70 2.98 -16.29 0.91
CA GLU A 70 4.35 -16.70 0.54
C GLU A 70 5.42 -15.82 1.21
N ARG A 71 5.20 -14.50 1.24
CA ARG A 71 6.08 -13.55 1.95
C ARG A 71 6.15 -13.87 3.45
N LYS A 72 5.03 -14.20 4.09
CA LYS A 72 5.00 -14.61 5.50
C LYS A 72 5.77 -15.92 5.74
N VAL A 73 5.66 -16.90 4.84
CA VAL A 73 6.40 -18.17 4.93
C VAL A 73 7.90 -17.94 4.75
N LYS A 74 8.32 -17.14 3.77
CA LYS A 74 9.74 -16.78 3.57
C LYS A 74 10.34 -16.05 4.77
N LYS A 75 9.58 -15.14 5.40
CA LYS A 75 10.03 -14.45 6.62
C LYS A 75 10.17 -15.40 7.82
N LYS A 76 9.31 -16.43 7.92
CA LYS A 76 9.38 -17.47 8.97
C LYS A 76 10.48 -18.52 8.75
N LYS A 77 10.97 -18.70 7.52
CA LYS A 77 12.10 -19.60 7.19
C LYS A 77 13.48 -18.97 7.40
N LYS A 78 13.54 -17.68 7.77
CA LYS A 78 14.77 -16.94 8.03
C LYS A 78 15.05 -16.66 9.54
N PRO A 79 14.93 -17.62 10.48
CA PRO A 79 15.62 -17.54 11.75
C PRO A 79 16.89 -18.41 11.74
N GLU A 80 17.93 -17.95 12.44
CA GLU A 80 19.23 -18.60 12.72
C GLU A 80 20.31 -18.57 11.61
N ASP A 81 21.12 -17.49 11.62
CA ASP A 81 22.58 -17.64 11.73
C ASP A 81 23.21 -16.40 12.42
N GLY A 82 23.99 -16.66 13.47
CA GLY A 82 25.18 -15.87 13.82
C GLY A 82 25.03 -14.57 14.61
N ASN A 83 24.85 -14.67 15.92
CA ASN A 83 25.30 -13.65 16.88
C ASN A 83 26.83 -13.51 16.82
N GLN A 84 27.34 -12.33 16.46
CA GLN A 84 28.70 -11.94 16.84
C GLN A 84 28.74 -10.45 17.22
N THR A 85 28.57 -10.21 18.51
CA THR A 85 29.10 -9.04 19.21
C THR A 85 30.58 -8.88 18.90
N CYS A 86 30.96 -7.73 18.34
CA CYS A 86 32.33 -7.21 18.38
C CYS A 86 32.28 -5.75 18.85
N ARG A 87 32.38 -5.61 20.17
CA ARG A 87 33.14 -4.62 20.96
C ARG A 87 33.47 -3.27 20.29
N GLU A 88 33.01 -2.19 20.92
CA GLU A 88 33.55 -0.84 20.75
C GLU A 88 35.08 -0.80 20.91
N PRO A 89 35.77 0.07 20.17
CA PRO A 89 36.93 0.78 20.66
C PRO A 89 36.56 2.25 20.93
N ALA A 90 36.67 2.62 22.20
CA ALA A 90 36.91 4.00 22.60
C ALA A 90 38.35 4.36 22.22
N GLU A 91 38.54 5.42 21.42
CA GLU A 91 39.77 6.21 21.41
C GLU A 91 39.44 7.71 21.28
N ALA A 92 40.30 8.50 21.90
CA ALA A 92 40.02 9.81 22.48
C ALA A 92 40.55 11.00 21.67
N GLU A 93 39.98 12.16 21.98
CA GLU A 93 40.55 13.52 21.99
C GLU A 93 41.07 14.23 20.72
N GLY A 94 40.81 15.55 20.74
CA GLY A 94 41.31 16.61 19.85
C GLY A 94 40.18 17.14 18.95
N GLY A 95 39.56 18.30 19.14
CA GLY A 95 39.93 19.55 19.79
C GLY A 95 39.40 20.67 18.88
N GLU A 96 38.64 21.62 19.44
CA GLU A 96 38.48 23.06 19.10
C GLU A 96 38.43 23.47 17.60
N ALA A 97 37.56 24.34 17.08
CA ALA A 97 37.10 25.61 17.60
C ALA A 97 35.94 26.17 16.76
N GLU A 98 35.21 27.06 17.41
CA GLU A 98 34.21 28.01 16.95
C GLU A 98 34.73 28.94 15.83
N SER A 99 33.91 29.20 14.80
CA SER A 99 33.83 30.46 14.04
C SER A 99 32.56 30.48 13.19
#